data_AF-A0A433CXZ8-F1
#
_entry.id   AF-A0A433CXZ8-F1
#
_cell.length_a   1.000
_cell.length_b   1.000
_cell.length_c   1.000
_cell.angle_alpha   90.00
_cell.angle_beta   90.00
_cell.angle_gamma   90.00
#
_symmetry.space_group_name_H-M   'P 1'
#
loop_
_entity.id
_entity.type
_entity.pdbx_description
1 polymer ?
#
loop_
_entity_poly.entity_id
_entity_poly.type
_entity_poly.pdbx_seq_one_letter_code
_entity_poly.pdbx_strand_id
1 'polypeptide(L)'
;MFTPLLVFISALLEKTPHPSPGPDEAVVDKTTFHIGSRKSQLALVQSEQVQAQLTKQHADLDFPIVTMSTLGDRVLDLALSKIGEKSLFTKDLEVALSDRRVDLVVHSLKDLPTVLPEGMTLGAILKREDPRDAVVMSEKNQGLTLATLPKGSVIGTSSVRRIAQLKRAYPDLEFMDVVCSGLIVR
;
A
#
# COMPACT_ATOMS: atom_id res chain seq x y z
N MET A 1 -2.71 -1.53 -11.13
CA MET A 1 -1.73 -0.66 -10.42
C MET A 1 -2.56 0.18 -9.47
N PHE A 2 -2.27 0.14 -8.17
CA PHE A 2 -3.22 0.50 -7.11
C PHE A 2 -3.27 2.00 -6.87
N THR A 3 -4.47 2.53 -6.64
CA THR A 3 -4.66 3.92 -6.22
C THR A 3 -3.96 4.15 -4.87
N PRO A 4 -2.92 4.99 -4.80
CA PRO A 4 -2.38 5.42 -3.51
C PRO A 4 -3.40 6.28 -2.76
N LEU A 5 -3.45 6.11 -1.45
CA LEU A 5 -4.27 6.88 -0.53
C LEU A 5 -3.38 7.52 0.53
N LEU A 6 -3.73 8.73 0.95
CA LEU A 6 -3.11 9.40 2.07
C LEU A 6 -3.94 9.16 3.34
N VAL A 7 -3.41 8.38 4.27
CA VAL A 7 -3.97 8.28 5.62
C VAL A 7 -3.33 9.38 6.45
N PHE A 8 -4.17 10.14 7.14
CA PHE A 8 -3.79 11.36 7.83
C PHE A 8 -4.32 11.22 9.24
N ILE A 9 -3.47 11.18 10.25
CA ILE A 9 -3.97 11.20 11.63
C ILE A 9 -4.19 12.66 12.00
N SER A 10 -5.35 12.95 12.56
CA SER A 10 -5.95 14.27 12.78
C SER A 10 -5.23 15.12 13.85
N ALA A 11 -3.90 15.21 13.80
CA ALA A 11 -3.11 16.10 14.66
C ALA A 11 -2.54 17.31 13.89
N LEU A 12 -2.82 17.41 12.59
CA LEU A 12 -2.16 18.33 11.66
C LEU A 12 -2.74 19.75 11.60
N LEU A 13 -3.68 20.12 12.48
CA LEU A 13 -4.07 21.53 12.64
C LEU A 13 -3.63 22.15 13.97
N GLU A 14 -3.00 21.40 14.89
CA GLU A 14 -2.65 21.93 16.21
C GLU A 14 -1.20 21.68 16.66
N LYS A 15 -0.31 21.19 15.80
CA LYS A 15 1.06 20.84 16.22
C LYS A 15 2.15 21.79 15.76
N THR A 16 2.89 22.27 16.76
CA THR A 16 4.17 22.98 16.70
C THR A 16 5.28 22.12 16.07
N PRO A 17 6.23 22.74 15.35
CA PRO A 17 7.32 22.04 14.65
C PRO A 17 8.22 21.20 15.57
N HIS A 18 8.85 20.17 14.99
CA HIS A 18 9.91 19.41 15.66
C HIS A 18 11.12 20.31 15.98
N PRO A 19 11.75 20.19 17.16
CA PRO A 19 12.92 21.00 17.50
C PRO A 19 14.11 20.65 16.60
N SER A 20 14.70 21.68 15.98
CA SER A 20 15.88 21.58 15.12
C SER A 20 17.18 21.34 15.92
N PRO A 21 18.21 20.71 15.32
CA PRO A 21 19.47 20.44 16.00
C PRO A 21 20.43 21.62 15.90
N GLY A 22 20.81 22.20 17.05
CA GLY A 22 22.09 22.88 17.29
C GLY A 22 22.34 24.26 16.63
N PRO A 23 22.96 25.23 17.33
CA PRO A 23 23.17 26.58 16.80
C PRO A 23 24.53 26.70 16.11
N ASP A 24 24.64 26.31 14.84
CA ASP A 24 25.64 26.88 13.91
C ASP A 24 25.30 26.45 12.47
N GLU A 25 24.39 27.17 11.82
CA GLU A 25 24.30 27.41 10.37
C GLU A 25 22.95 28.08 10.05
N ALA A 26 22.96 29.13 9.23
CA ALA A 26 21.76 29.80 8.75
C ALA A 26 21.02 28.91 7.73
N VAL A 27 20.36 27.88 8.22
CA VAL A 27 19.45 27.03 7.44
C VAL A 27 18.07 27.68 7.50
N VAL A 28 17.46 27.93 6.34
CA VAL A 28 16.02 28.25 6.29
C VAL A 28 15.31 27.03 6.84
N ASP A 29 14.87 27.09 8.11
CA ASP A 29 14.27 25.97 8.83
C ASP A 29 12.89 25.70 8.23
N LYS A 30 12.87 24.99 7.10
CA LYS A 30 11.63 24.55 6.46
C LYS A 30 10.92 23.62 7.43
N THR A 31 9.63 23.89 7.64
CA THR A 31 8.84 22.99 8.47
C THR A 31 8.76 21.62 7.77
N THR A 32 9.19 20.60 8.49
CA THR A 32 9.39 19.25 7.96
C THR A 32 8.26 18.33 8.42
N PHE A 33 7.66 17.59 7.49
CA PHE A 33 6.62 16.58 7.74
C PHE A 33 7.06 15.20 7.23
N HIS A 34 7.18 14.24 8.14
CA HIS A 34 7.69 12.91 7.83
C HIS A 34 6.58 12.01 7.26
N ILE A 35 6.86 11.41 6.10
CA ILE A 35 5.97 10.45 5.42
C ILE A 35 6.40 9.02 5.78
N GLY A 36 5.60 8.31 6.56
CA GLY A 36 5.79 6.90 6.83
C GLY A 36 5.46 6.02 5.63
N SER A 37 6.36 5.08 5.30
CA SER A 37 6.17 4.11 4.22
C SER A 37 6.69 2.72 4.60
N ARG A 38 6.13 1.69 3.95
CA ARG A 38 6.66 0.32 4.01
C ARG A 38 7.89 0.20 3.12
N LYS A 39 8.74 -0.80 3.38
CA LYS A 39 9.92 -1.09 2.54
C LYS A 39 9.61 -1.70 1.17
N SER A 40 8.38 -2.18 0.94
CA SER A 40 8.03 -2.78 -0.35
C SER A 40 8.13 -1.75 -1.48
N GLN A 41 8.68 -2.14 -2.64
CA GLN A 41 8.89 -1.22 -3.77
C GLN A 41 7.62 -0.47 -4.18
N LEU A 42 6.47 -1.14 -4.19
CA LEU A 42 5.20 -0.50 -4.52
C LEU A 42 4.80 0.57 -3.49
N ALA A 43 5.01 0.32 -2.19
CA ALA A 43 4.70 1.31 -1.16
C ALA A 43 5.60 2.55 -1.26
N LEU A 44 6.89 2.37 -1.58
CA LEU A 44 7.82 3.47 -1.82
C LEU A 44 7.36 4.33 -3.00
N VAL A 45 7.04 3.71 -4.13
CA VAL A 45 6.52 4.42 -5.32
C VAL A 45 5.25 5.21 -4.98
N GLN A 46 4.34 4.63 -4.20
CA GLN A 46 3.13 5.32 -3.76
C GLN A 46 3.44 6.51 -2.84
N SER A 47 4.39 6.37 -1.92
CA SER A 47 4.85 7.44 -1.04
C SER A 47 5.57 8.56 -1.79
N GLU A 48 6.42 8.22 -2.77
CA GLU A 48 7.09 9.17 -3.66
C GLU A 48 6.10 9.96 -4.51
N GLN A 49 5.03 9.31 -5.00
CA GLN A 49 3.95 9.99 -5.73
C GLN A 49 3.25 11.04 -4.86
N VAL A 50 2.98 10.72 -3.60
CA VAL A 50 2.41 11.66 -2.63
C VAL A 50 3.39 12.78 -2.33
N GLN A 51 4.64 12.44 -2.02
CA GLN A 51 5.72 13.40 -1.74
C GLN A 51 5.85 14.42 -2.87
N ALA A 52 5.93 13.97 -4.12
CA ALA A 52 6.06 14.83 -5.28
C ALA A 52 4.88 15.81 -5.42
N GLN A 53 3.65 15.38 -5.09
CA GLN A 53 2.48 16.27 -5.11
C GLN A 53 2.52 17.31 -3.97
N LEU A 54 2.91 16.89 -2.77
CA LEU A 54 3.04 17.78 -1.61
C LEU A 54 4.13 18.83 -1.84
N THR A 55 5.32 18.41 -2.27
CA THR A 55 6.43 19.31 -2.59
C THR A 55 6.07 20.29 -3.71
N LYS A 56 5.29 19.86 -4.71
CA LYS A 56 4.84 20.74 -5.80
C LYS A 56 3.87 21.82 -5.30
N GLN A 57 3.03 21.52 -4.31
CA GLN A 57 2.03 22.44 -3.77
C GLN A 57 2.57 23.32 -2.64
N HIS A 58 3.56 22.82 -1.90
CA HIS A 58 4.16 23.46 -0.72
C HIS A 58 5.69 23.42 -0.83
N ALA A 59 6.25 24.31 -1.64
CA ALA A 59 7.70 24.36 -1.89
C ALA A 59 8.50 24.84 -0.66
N ASP A 60 7.83 25.50 0.27
CA ASP A 60 8.31 25.99 1.56
C ASP A 60 8.35 24.92 2.66
N LEU A 61 7.77 23.75 2.42
CA LEU A 61 7.75 22.61 3.34
C LEU A 61 8.64 21.47 2.82
N ASP A 62 9.18 20.67 3.74
CA ASP A 62 9.93 19.46 3.41
C ASP A 62 9.17 18.20 3.81
N PHE A 63 9.27 17.16 2.98
CA PHE A 63 8.48 15.93 3.12
C PHE A 63 9.35 14.65 3.04
N PRO A 64 10.27 14.40 3.99
CA PRO A 64 11.13 13.21 3.95
C PRO A 64 10.33 11.91 4.13
N ILE A 65 10.69 10.87 3.37
CA ILE A 65 10.09 9.53 3.50
C ILE A 65 10.87 8.72 4.54
N VAL A 66 10.17 8.25 5.57
CA VAL A 66 10.70 7.38 6.62
C VAL A 66 10.20 5.96 6.38
N THR A 67 11.13 5.08 6.01
CA THR A 67 10.79 3.67 5.75
C THR A 67 10.80 2.85 7.03
N MET A 68 9.82 1.97 7.19
CA MET A 68 9.76 1.03 8.30
C MET A 68 9.48 -0.39 7.83
N SER A 69 10.06 -1.36 8.54
CA SER A 69 9.81 -2.77 8.31
C SER A 69 8.53 -3.16 9.05
N THR A 70 7.53 -3.64 8.31
CA THR A 70 6.30 -4.15 8.92
C THR A 70 6.38 -5.65 9.18
N LEU A 71 5.60 -6.18 10.12
CA LEU A 71 5.46 -7.62 10.35
C LEU A 71 5.05 -8.37 9.08
N GLY A 72 4.16 -7.78 8.28
CA GLY A 72 3.75 -8.34 6.99
C GLY A 72 4.86 -8.36 5.93
N ASP A 73 5.92 -7.55 6.05
CA ASP A 73 7.10 -7.67 5.19
C ASP A 73 8.03 -8.82 5.63
N ARG A 74 7.92 -9.27 6.89
CA ARG A 74 8.73 -10.37 7.44
C ARG A 74 8.06 -11.73 7.27
N VAL A 75 6.74 -11.76 7.08
CA VAL A 75 5.96 -12.98 6.88
C VAL A 75 5.49 -13.06 5.42
N LEU A 76 6.44 -13.30 4.51
CA LEU A 76 6.15 -13.53 3.09
C LEU A 76 5.80 -14.99 2.78
N ASP A 77 6.10 -15.94 3.67
CA ASP A 77 6.03 -17.39 3.41
C ASP A 77 4.71 -18.07 3.82
N LEU A 78 3.75 -17.31 4.37
CA LEU A 78 2.46 -17.84 4.78
C LEU A 78 1.34 -17.22 3.95
N ALA A 79 0.46 -18.06 3.41
CA ALA A 79 -0.71 -17.61 2.66
C ALA A 79 -1.53 -16.62 3.51
N LEU A 80 -1.87 -15.47 2.91
CA LEU A 80 -2.69 -14.42 3.55
C LEU A 80 -4.02 -14.96 4.12
N SER A 81 -4.53 -16.06 3.55
CA SER A 81 -5.72 -16.77 4.03
C SER A 81 -5.56 -17.40 5.42
N LYS A 82 -4.33 -17.71 5.84
CA LYS A 82 -4.01 -18.31 7.15
C LYS A 82 -3.64 -17.28 8.21
N ILE A 83 -3.27 -16.07 7.80
CA ILE A 83 -2.96 -14.97 8.71
C ILE A 83 -4.24 -14.15 8.89
N GLY A 84 -5.09 -14.55 9.83
CA GLY A 84 -6.42 -13.97 10.08
C GLY A 84 -6.44 -12.50 10.54
N GLU A 85 -5.30 -11.79 10.53
CA GLU A 85 -5.21 -10.41 10.98
C GLU A 85 -5.21 -9.43 9.81
N LYS A 86 -6.37 -8.82 9.55
CA LYS A 86 -6.54 -7.75 8.55
C LYS A 86 -5.61 -6.54 8.78
N SER A 87 -5.04 -6.39 9.97
CA SER A 87 -4.18 -5.26 10.38
C SER A 87 -2.68 -5.52 10.22
N LEU A 88 -2.27 -6.66 9.61
CA LEU A 88 -0.86 -7.08 9.55
C LEU A 88 0.07 -6.06 8.87
N PHE A 89 -0.46 -5.23 7.98
CA PHE A 89 0.32 -4.26 7.19
C PHE A 89 0.16 -2.80 7.65
N THR A 90 -0.79 -2.52 8.54
CA THR A 90 -1.11 -1.15 8.97
C THR A 90 -0.60 -0.88 10.38
N LYS A 91 -0.60 -1.89 11.27
CA LYS A 91 -0.29 -1.72 12.70
C LYS A 91 1.03 -1.02 13.01
N ASP A 92 2.11 -1.36 12.31
CA ASP A 92 3.43 -0.77 12.59
C ASP A 92 3.51 0.71 12.17
N LEU A 93 2.81 1.07 11.08
CA LEU A 93 2.69 2.44 10.59
C LEU A 93 1.74 3.26 11.48
N GLU A 94 0.65 2.66 11.94
CA GLU A 94 -0.28 3.22 12.92
C GLU A 94 0.44 3.56 14.24
N VAL A 95 1.27 2.65 14.75
CA VAL A 95 2.10 2.90 15.94
C VAL A 95 3.09 4.05 15.68
N ALA A 96 3.71 4.11 14.50
CA ALA A 96 4.61 5.20 14.15
C ALA A 96 3.93 6.58 14.13
N LEU A 97 2.69 6.64 13.65
CA LEU A 97 1.91 7.88 13.69
C LEU A 97 1.49 8.23 15.13
N SER A 98 1.06 7.24 15.91
CA SER A 98 0.69 7.43 17.33
C SER A 98 1.87 7.93 18.17
N ASP A 99 3.06 7.35 17.96
CA ASP A 99 4.31 7.74 18.61
C ASP A 99 4.86 9.09 18.10
N ARG A 100 4.20 9.70 17.10
CA ARG A 100 4.66 10.95 16.45
C ARG A 100 6.06 10.81 15.82
N ARG A 101 6.41 9.59 15.38
CA ARG A 101 7.63 9.30 14.60
C ARG A 101 7.47 9.66 13.12
N VAL A 102 6.24 9.69 12.64
CA VAL A 102 5.85 10.16 11.31
C VAL A 102 4.58 11.00 11.43
N ASP A 103 4.36 11.90 10.48
CA ASP A 103 3.23 12.84 10.49
C ASP A 103 2.08 12.38 9.60
N LEU A 104 2.39 11.63 8.53
CA LEU A 104 1.42 11.02 7.64
C LEU A 104 1.91 9.66 7.13
N VAL A 105 0.98 8.83 6.67
CA VAL A 105 1.30 7.53 6.07
C VAL A 105 0.55 7.35 4.76
N VAL A 106 1.19 6.69 3.81
CA VAL A 106 0.59 6.35 2.52
C VAL A 106 0.24 4.87 2.47
N HIS A 107 -1.00 4.56 2.12
CA HIS A 107 -1.51 3.20 1.99
C HIS A 107 -2.24 3.01 0.67
N SER A 108 -2.35 1.76 0.22
CA SER A 108 -3.38 1.43 -0.76
C SER A 108 -4.73 1.35 -0.05
N LEU A 109 -5.75 2.05 -0.55
CA LEU A 109 -7.06 2.14 0.12
C LEU A 109 -7.71 0.78 0.42
N LYS A 110 -7.50 -0.20 -0.48
CA LYS A 110 -8.03 -1.56 -0.32
C LYS A 110 -7.48 -2.31 0.91
N ASP A 111 -6.35 -1.86 1.45
CA ASP A 111 -5.64 -2.52 2.54
C ASP A 111 -5.96 -1.86 3.90
N LEU A 112 -6.79 -0.81 3.92
CA LEU A 112 -7.23 -0.16 5.14
C LEU A 112 -8.50 -0.83 5.69
N PRO A 113 -8.63 -0.93 7.03
CA PRO A 113 -9.88 -1.34 7.64
C PRO A 113 -10.96 -0.27 7.40
N THR A 114 -12.22 -0.70 7.38
CA THR A 114 -13.37 0.22 7.24
C THR A 114 -13.57 1.11 8.46
N VAL A 115 -13.10 0.64 9.62
CA VAL A 115 -13.06 1.39 10.87
C VAL A 115 -11.59 1.62 11.18
N LEU A 116 -11.17 2.89 11.17
CA LEU A 116 -9.81 3.26 11.53
C LEU A 116 -9.65 3.22 13.06
N PRO A 117 -8.42 3.00 13.56
CA PRO A 117 -8.14 3.12 14.98
C PRO A 117 -8.45 4.53 15.50
N GLU A 118 -8.67 4.64 16.81
CA GLU A 118 -8.93 5.92 17.45
C GLU A 118 -7.78 6.91 17.25
N GLY A 119 -8.12 8.19 17.10
CA GLY A 119 -7.16 9.27 16.80
C GLY A 119 -6.77 9.36 15.32
N MET A 120 -7.03 8.33 14.51
CA MET A 120 -6.65 8.28 13.10
C MET A 120 -7.78 8.75 12.18
N THR A 121 -7.45 9.33 11.03
CA THR A 121 -8.44 9.67 10.01
C THR A 121 -7.91 9.43 8.58
N LEU A 122 -8.79 9.56 7.59
CA LEU A 122 -8.40 9.66 6.19
C LEU A 122 -8.33 11.13 5.84
N GLY A 123 -7.14 11.66 5.54
CA GLY A 123 -7.01 13.09 5.18
C GLY A 123 -7.06 13.36 3.70
N ALA A 124 -6.61 12.43 2.85
CA ALA A 124 -6.78 12.61 1.41
C ALA A 124 -6.91 11.31 0.63
N ILE A 125 -7.73 11.38 -0.42
CA ILE A 125 -7.87 10.32 -1.41
C ILE A 125 -7.31 10.87 -2.72
N LEU A 126 -6.23 10.29 -3.23
CA LEU A 126 -5.67 10.71 -4.51
C LEU A 126 -6.56 10.25 -5.67
N LYS A 127 -6.31 10.82 -6.85
CA LYS A 127 -7.01 10.45 -8.08
C LYS A 127 -6.90 8.95 -8.33
N ARG A 128 -8.04 8.33 -8.65
CA ARG A 128 -8.15 6.89 -8.82
C ARG A 128 -7.47 6.41 -10.11
N GLU A 129 -6.47 5.57 -9.95
CA GLU A 129 -5.90 4.73 -11.02
C GLU A 129 -6.89 3.65 -11.49
N ASP A 130 -6.55 2.95 -12.58
CA ASP A 130 -7.38 1.88 -13.14
C ASP A 130 -7.73 0.81 -12.08
N PRO A 131 -9.02 0.65 -11.73
CA PRO A 131 -9.44 -0.26 -10.67
C PRO A 131 -9.61 -1.72 -11.12
N ARG A 132 -9.38 -2.02 -12.41
CA ARG A 132 -9.60 -3.36 -12.97
C ARG A 132 -8.56 -4.35 -12.48
N ASP A 133 -9.00 -5.58 -12.27
CA ASP A 133 -8.09 -6.72 -12.15
C ASP A 133 -7.46 -7.01 -13.53
N ALA A 134 -6.20 -7.40 -13.57
CA ALA A 134 -5.45 -7.76 -14.75
C ALA A 134 -5.00 -9.22 -14.69
N VAL A 135 -5.00 -9.90 -15.83
CA VAL A 135 -4.48 -11.27 -15.95
C VAL A 135 -3.09 -11.18 -16.55
N VAL A 136 -2.09 -11.72 -15.84
CA VAL A 136 -0.74 -11.87 -16.37
C VAL A 136 -0.60 -13.30 -16.87
N MET A 137 -0.36 -13.49 -18.17
CA MET A 137 -0.14 -14.81 -18.77
C MET A 137 1.34 -15.19 -18.71
N SER A 138 1.62 -16.49 -18.56
CA SER A 138 2.97 -17.02 -18.79
C SER A 138 3.31 -16.95 -20.28
N GLU A 139 4.59 -17.00 -20.62
CA GLU A 139 5.04 -16.99 -22.03
C GLU A 139 4.38 -18.09 -22.87
N LYS A 140 4.16 -19.27 -22.26
CA LYS A 140 3.48 -20.41 -22.92
C LYS A 140 2.02 -20.13 -23.28
N ASN A 141 1.38 -19.19 -22.57
CA ASN A 141 -0.02 -18.83 -22.74
C ASN A 141 -0.19 -17.44 -23.37
N GLN A 142 0.85 -16.93 -24.05
CA GLN A 142 0.83 -15.62 -24.69
C GLN A 142 -0.29 -15.56 -25.75
N GLY A 143 -1.05 -14.45 -25.74
CA GLY A 143 -2.16 -14.24 -26.67
C GLY A 143 -3.46 -14.96 -26.28
N LEU A 144 -3.46 -15.81 -25.26
CA LEU A 144 -4.66 -16.43 -24.73
C LEU A 144 -5.40 -15.48 -23.77
N THR A 145 -6.68 -15.74 -23.61
CA THR A 145 -7.56 -15.13 -22.61
C THR A 145 -8.02 -16.19 -21.62
N LEU A 146 -8.60 -15.79 -20.49
CA LEU A 146 -9.19 -16.75 -19.54
C LEU A 146 -10.21 -17.69 -20.19
N ALA A 147 -10.96 -17.20 -21.18
CA ALA A 147 -11.97 -17.98 -21.90
C ALA A 147 -11.37 -19.01 -22.87
N THR A 148 -10.13 -18.79 -23.33
CA THR A 148 -9.46 -19.64 -24.33
C THR A 148 -8.35 -20.50 -23.73
N LEU A 149 -8.18 -20.46 -22.39
CA LEU A 149 -7.23 -21.33 -21.72
C LEU A 149 -7.68 -22.79 -21.80
N PRO A 150 -6.74 -23.74 -21.94
CA PRO A 150 -7.06 -25.16 -21.87
C PRO A 150 -7.78 -25.51 -20.56
N LYS A 151 -8.72 -26.45 -20.63
CA LYS A 151 -9.38 -26.99 -19.42
C LYS A 151 -8.35 -27.55 -18.45
N GLY A 152 -8.57 -27.33 -17.15
CA GLY A 152 -7.62 -27.69 -16.11
C GLY A 152 -6.42 -26.74 -15.99
N SER A 153 -6.40 -25.61 -16.71
CA SER A 153 -5.35 -24.61 -16.51
C SER A 153 -5.43 -24.02 -15.10
N VAL A 154 -4.27 -23.90 -14.47
CA VAL A 154 -4.13 -23.38 -13.09
C VAL A 154 -3.98 -21.87 -13.09
N ILE A 155 -4.88 -21.19 -12.38
CA ILE A 155 -4.84 -19.75 -12.12
C ILE A 155 -4.32 -19.49 -10.72
N GLY A 156 -3.27 -18.69 -10.63
CA GLY A 156 -2.67 -18.30 -9.37
C GLY A 156 -3.32 -17.05 -8.77
N THR A 157 -3.99 -17.19 -7.63
CA THR A 157 -4.47 -16.03 -6.86
C THR A 157 -4.81 -16.45 -5.44
N SER A 158 -4.34 -15.66 -4.47
CA SER A 158 -4.67 -15.85 -3.04
C SER A 158 -5.86 -14.98 -2.61
N SER A 159 -6.54 -14.31 -3.55
CA SER A 159 -7.69 -13.45 -3.27
C SER A 159 -8.99 -14.22 -3.34
N VAL A 160 -9.64 -14.41 -2.18
CA VAL A 160 -10.96 -15.06 -2.09
C VAL A 160 -11.99 -14.40 -3.03
N ARG A 161 -11.96 -13.06 -3.14
CA ARG A 161 -12.81 -12.30 -4.07
C ARG A 161 -12.61 -12.75 -5.52
N ARG A 162 -11.36 -12.85 -5.97
CA ARG A 162 -11.04 -13.25 -7.35
C ARG A 162 -11.40 -14.70 -7.59
N ILE A 163 -11.07 -15.60 -6.67
CA ILE A 163 -11.40 -17.04 -6.77
C ILE A 163 -12.90 -17.22 -6.94
N ALA A 164 -13.72 -16.58 -6.10
CA ALA A 164 -15.18 -16.72 -6.16
C ALA A 164 -15.76 -16.24 -7.51
N GLN A 165 -15.29 -15.10 -8.01
CA GLN A 165 -15.75 -14.55 -9.29
C GLN A 165 -15.29 -15.42 -10.48
N LEU A 166 -14.04 -15.85 -10.48
CA LEU A 166 -13.45 -16.63 -11.57
C LEU A 166 -14.00 -18.05 -11.61
N LYS A 167 -14.21 -18.72 -10.47
CA LYS A 167 -14.85 -20.06 -10.43
C LYS A 167 -16.26 -20.04 -11.01
N ARG A 168 -17.01 -18.96 -10.77
CA ARG A 168 -18.35 -18.79 -11.34
C ARG A 168 -18.32 -18.59 -12.84
N ALA A 169 -17.36 -17.80 -13.34
CA ALA A 169 -17.28 -17.44 -14.76
C ALA A 169 -16.59 -18.53 -15.61
N TYR A 170 -15.64 -19.25 -15.05
CA TYR A 170 -14.76 -20.21 -15.72
C TYR A 170 -14.65 -21.51 -14.89
N PRO A 171 -15.69 -22.36 -14.88
CA PRO A 171 -15.75 -23.54 -14.01
C PRO A 171 -14.72 -24.63 -14.37
N ASP A 172 -14.21 -24.60 -15.60
CA ASP A 172 -13.21 -25.57 -16.11
C ASP A 172 -11.76 -25.20 -15.75
N LEU A 173 -11.54 -24.10 -15.02
CA LEU A 173 -10.22 -23.65 -14.58
C LEU A 173 -9.96 -24.04 -13.12
N GLU A 174 -8.70 -24.31 -12.81
CA GLU A 174 -8.24 -24.63 -11.46
C GLU A 174 -7.63 -23.39 -10.78
N PHE A 175 -7.65 -23.35 -9.44
CA PHE A 175 -7.20 -22.19 -8.67
C PHE A 175 -6.27 -22.62 -7.55
N MET A 176 -5.10 -21.99 -7.47
CA MET A 176 -4.11 -22.22 -6.43
C MET A 176 -3.68 -20.91 -5.78
N ASP A 177 -3.38 -20.98 -4.49
CA ASP A 177 -2.74 -19.88 -3.77
C ASP A 177 -1.36 -19.63 -4.36
N VAL A 178 -1.03 -18.36 -4.56
CA VAL A 178 0.32 -17.97 -4.98
C VAL A 178 0.98 -17.22 -3.84
N VAL A 179 2.13 -17.75 -3.45
CA VAL A 179 3.16 -17.04 -2.71
C VAL A 179 4.30 -16.84 -3.71
N CYS A 180 4.49 -15.60 -4.17
CA CYS A 180 5.50 -15.13 -5.14
C CYS A 180 6.20 -16.21 -6.01
N SER A 181 5.46 -16.95 -6.85
CA SER A 181 6.09 -17.90 -7.81
C SER A 181 5.20 -18.38 -8.97
N GLY A 182 3.91 -18.05 -9.02
CA GLY A 182 2.98 -18.49 -10.07
C GLY A 182 2.12 -17.36 -10.65
N LEU A 183 1.52 -17.61 -11.82
CA LEU A 183 0.63 -16.72 -12.60
C LEU A 183 -0.17 -15.76 -11.70
N ILE A 184 0.11 -14.45 -11.75
CA ILE A 184 -0.55 -13.48 -10.87
C ILE A 184 -1.67 -12.77 -11.63
N VAL A 185 -2.92 -13.03 -11.24
CA VAL A 185 -4.01 -12.09 -11.56
C VAL A 185 -3.87 -10.92 -10.59
N ARG A 186 -3.45 -9.74 -11.07
CA ARG A 186 -3.16 -8.54 -10.26
C ARG A 186 -4.31 -7.58 -10.14
#